data_AF-W9GSN0-F1
#
_entry.id   AF-W9GSN0-F1
#
_cell.length_a   1.000
_cell.length_b   1.000
_cell.length_c   1.000
_cell.angle_alpha   90.00
_cell.angle_beta   90.00
_cell.angle_gamma   90.00
#
_symmetry.space_group_name_H-M   'P 1'
#
loop_
_entity.id
_entity.type
_entity.pdbx_description
1 polymer ?
#
loop_
_entity_poly.entity_id
_entity_poly.type
_entity_poly.pdbx_seq_one_letter_code
_entity_poly.pdbx_strand_id
1 'polypeptide(L)'
;MARRWRRQAFAAAVCPFPTIKDAVDTVITTIQSGVPVARIELLDEVQMRAVIAYSKLDYAVAPTLFFEFPGTEAGVAEQAEMVSAIAAEFGGTGASIQRWRMARKVMPPLHPPA
;
A
#
# COMPACT_ATOMS: atom_id res chain seq x y z
N MET A 1 -2.58 3.03 33.80
CA MET A 1 -2.82 3.99 32.70
C MET A 1 -2.92 3.23 31.38
N ALA A 2 -4.13 2.96 30.89
CA ALA A 2 -4.30 2.39 29.56
C ALA A 2 -3.97 3.46 28.52
N ARG A 3 -2.90 3.27 27.73
CA ARG A 3 -2.63 4.10 26.56
C ARG A 3 -3.77 3.88 25.58
N ARG A 4 -4.74 4.80 25.56
CA ARG A 4 -5.87 4.78 24.63
C ARG A 4 -5.31 5.00 23.23
N TRP A 5 -5.13 3.91 22.49
CA TRP A 5 -4.79 3.95 21.07
C TRP A 5 -5.86 4.79 20.34
N ARG A 6 -5.44 5.92 19.77
CA ARG A 6 -6.29 6.72 18.89
C ARG A 6 -6.45 5.92 17.59
N ARG A 7 -7.66 5.43 17.33
CA ARG A 7 -8.00 4.77 16.06
C ARG A 7 -8.04 5.85 14.98
N GLN A 8 -7.04 5.87 14.12
CA GLN A 8 -7.06 6.67 12.89
C GLN A 8 -7.48 5.76 11.74
N ALA A 9 -8.03 6.35 10.69
CA ALA A 9 -8.31 5.66 9.45
C ALA A 9 -6.99 5.25 8.77
N PHE A 10 -7.09 4.25 7.91
CA PHE A 10 -5.97 3.68 7.22
C PHE A 10 -6.43 3.20 5.85
N ALA A 11 -5.65 3.47 4.82
CA ALA A 11 -5.86 2.88 3.51
C ALA A 11 -4.57 2.30 2.97
N ALA A 12 -4.74 1.26 2.14
CA ALA A 12 -3.67 0.72 1.33
C ALA A 12 -4.00 0.98 -0.14
N ALA A 13 -2.97 1.18 -0.96
CA ALA A 13 -3.13 1.18 -2.41
C ALA A 13 -2.13 0.21 -3.04
N VAL A 14 -2.55 -0.42 -4.13
CA VAL A 14 -1.71 -1.33 -4.92
C VAL A 14 -1.60 -0.75 -6.31
N CYS A 15 -0.38 -0.53 -6.79
CA CYS A 15 -0.12 0.11 -8.07
C CYS A 15 0.94 -0.68 -8.85
N PRO A 16 0.56 -1.45 -9.90
CA PRO A 16 1.49 -2.04 -10.84
C PRO A 16 2.08 -1.01 -11.82
N PHE A 17 3.33 -1.25 -12.21
CA PHE A 17 4.14 -0.42 -13.10
C PHE A 17 4.69 -1.22 -14.28
N PRO A 18 5.05 -0.56 -15.41
CA PRO A 18 5.66 -1.23 -16.55
C PRO A 18 7.06 -1.75 -16.26
N THR A 19 7.84 -1.01 -15.46
CA THR A 19 9.21 -1.38 -15.07
C THR A 19 9.50 -1.07 -13.60
N ILE A 20 10.54 -1.70 -13.05
CA ILE A 20 11.07 -1.36 -11.71
C ILE A 20 11.51 0.10 -11.65
N LYS A 21 12.08 0.64 -12.73
CA LYS A 21 12.53 2.03 -12.78
C LYS A 21 11.36 2.99 -12.58
N ASP A 22 10.25 2.76 -13.28
CA ASP A 22 9.05 3.59 -13.18
C ASP A 22 8.45 3.58 -11.75
N ALA A 23 8.45 2.41 -11.12
CA ALA A 23 8.04 2.27 -9.73
C ALA A 23 8.97 3.07 -8.80
N VAL A 24 10.29 2.94 -8.96
CA VAL A 24 11.27 3.67 -8.14
C VAL A 24 11.17 5.18 -8.34
N ASP A 25 11.02 5.66 -9.58
CA ASP A 25 10.84 7.07 -9.88
C ASP A 25 9.57 7.62 -9.20
N THR A 26 8.48 6.84 -9.18
CA THR A 26 7.26 7.18 -8.43
C THR A 26 7.53 7.33 -6.93
N VAL A 27 8.30 6.42 -6.33
CA VAL A 27 8.68 6.51 -4.90
C VAL A 27 9.50 7.78 -4.63
N ILE A 28 10.49 8.04 -5.47
CA ILE A 28 11.37 9.22 -5.34
C ILE A 28 10.53 10.49 -5.37
N THR A 29 9.68 10.64 -6.38
CA THR A 29 8.81 11.82 -6.52
C THR A 29 7.84 11.94 -5.35
N THR A 30 7.20 10.84 -4.93
CA THR A 30 6.29 10.82 -3.76
C THR A 30 6.97 11.36 -2.50
N ILE A 31 8.19 10.90 -2.22
CA ILE A 31 8.98 11.34 -1.05
C ILE A 31 9.40 12.81 -1.21
N GLN A 32 9.87 13.22 -2.39
CA GLN A 32 10.33 14.58 -2.65
C GLN A 32 9.19 15.61 -2.63
N SER A 33 7.97 15.20 -3.01
CA SER A 33 6.76 16.02 -2.89
C SER A 33 6.26 16.14 -1.44
N GLY A 34 6.87 15.44 -0.49
CA GLY A 34 6.52 15.52 0.93
C GLY A 34 5.18 14.86 1.27
N VAL A 35 4.69 13.93 0.44
CA VAL A 35 3.43 13.24 0.71
C VAL A 35 3.62 12.31 1.92
N PRO A 36 2.82 12.44 2.99
CA PRO A 36 3.00 11.65 4.21
C PRO A 36 2.46 10.23 4.04
N VAL A 37 3.30 9.35 3.51
CA VAL A 37 3.10 7.89 3.46
C VAL A 37 3.74 7.20 4.66
N ALA A 38 3.05 6.23 5.26
CA ALA A 38 3.62 5.42 6.34
C ALA A 38 4.60 4.37 5.80
N ARG A 39 4.23 3.72 4.70
CA ARG A 39 5.02 2.68 4.05
C ARG A 39 4.82 2.73 2.54
N ILE A 40 5.90 2.41 1.83
CA ILE A 40 5.89 2.04 0.44
C ILE A 40 6.73 0.77 0.31
N GLU A 41 6.13 -0.30 -0.21
CA GLU A 41 6.83 -1.57 -0.45
C GLU A 41 6.84 -1.87 -1.95
N LEU A 42 8.01 -2.20 -2.50
CA LEU A 42 8.17 -2.61 -3.89
C LEU A 42 8.32 -4.12 -3.95
N LEU A 43 7.50 -4.76 -4.78
CA LEU A 43 7.69 -6.14 -5.21
C LEU A 43 8.00 -6.16 -6.71
N ASP A 44 9.03 -6.91 -7.09
CA ASP A 44 9.28 -7.22 -8.50
C ASP A 44 8.34 -8.32 -9.04
N GLU A 45 8.46 -8.64 -10.33
CA GLU A 45 7.62 -9.65 -10.97
C GLU A 45 7.79 -11.06 -10.37
N VAL A 46 8.99 -11.40 -9.88
CA VAL A 46 9.28 -12.71 -9.29
C VAL A 46 8.58 -12.82 -7.94
N GLN A 47 8.68 -11.79 -7.11
CA GLN A 47 7.99 -11.69 -5.84
C GLN A 47 6.47 -11.65 -6.03
N MET A 48 5.97 -10.85 -6.98
CA MET A 48 4.53 -10.78 -7.27
C MET A 48 3.99 -12.14 -7.73
N ARG A 49 4.71 -12.87 -8.58
CA ARG A 49 4.33 -14.23 -9.01
C ARG A 49 4.23 -15.19 -7.83
N ALA A 50 5.18 -15.14 -6.90
CA ALA A 50 5.17 -15.97 -5.69
C ALA A 50 3.97 -15.62 -4.79
N VAL A 51 3.72 -14.33 -4.57
CA VAL A 51 2.59 -13.85 -3.75
C VAL A 51 1.24 -14.22 -4.37
N ILE A 52 1.07 -14.03 -5.68
CA ILE A 52 -0.14 -14.42 -6.42
C ILE A 52 -0.37 -15.92 -6.32
N ALA A 53 0.67 -16.74 -6.53
CA ALA A 53 0.56 -18.19 -6.47
C ALA A 53 0.19 -18.71 -5.07
N TYR A 54 0.80 -18.16 -4.03
CA TYR A 54 0.54 -18.55 -2.64
C TYR A 54 -0.82 -18.05 -2.14
N SER A 55 -1.12 -16.77 -2.34
CA SER A 55 -2.30 -16.10 -1.78
C SER A 55 -3.53 -16.14 -2.70
N LYS A 56 -3.39 -16.65 -3.93
CA LYS A 56 -4.43 -16.75 -4.96
C LYS A 56 -5.10 -15.41 -5.28
N LEU A 57 -4.27 -14.39 -5.50
CA LEU A 57 -4.72 -13.02 -5.79
C LEU A 57 -4.93 -12.82 -7.30
N ASP A 58 -5.90 -11.99 -7.65
CA ASP A 58 -6.17 -11.58 -9.04
C ASP A 58 -5.45 -10.26 -9.35
N TYR A 59 -4.11 -10.33 -9.39
CA TYR A 59 -3.24 -9.20 -9.72
C TYR A 59 -2.37 -9.52 -10.94
N ALA A 60 -1.95 -8.48 -11.65
CA ALA A 60 -0.95 -8.62 -12.70
C ALA A 60 0.41 -9.02 -12.12
N VAL A 61 1.14 -9.87 -12.84
CA VAL A 61 2.55 -10.16 -12.54
C VAL A 61 3.39 -9.04 -13.16
N ALA A 62 3.59 -7.97 -12.40
CA ALA A 62 4.35 -6.78 -12.80
C ALA A 62 5.01 -6.14 -11.56
N PRO A 63 6.06 -5.31 -11.72
CA PRO A 63 6.60 -4.52 -10.62
C PRO A 63 5.48 -3.73 -9.95
N THR A 64 5.33 -3.84 -8.64
CA THR A 64 4.15 -3.32 -7.92
C THR A 64 4.56 -2.61 -6.66
N LEU A 65 4.02 -1.39 -6.46
CA LEU A 65 4.12 -0.66 -5.21
C LEU A 65 2.87 -0.87 -4.35
N PHE A 66 3.10 -1.13 -3.07
CA PHE A 66 2.09 -1.15 -2.03
C PHE A 66 2.27 0.06 -1.14
N PHE A 67 1.26 0.94 -1.11
CA PHE A 67 1.27 2.17 -0.32
C PHE A 67 0.42 2.02 0.92
N GLU A 68 0.79 2.78 1.96
CA GLU A 68 0.05 2.86 3.19
C GLU A 68 -0.09 4.30 3.69
N PHE A 69 -1.33 4.70 3.95
CA PHE A 69 -1.71 6.06 4.33
C PHE A 69 -2.36 6.08 5.72
N PRO A 70 -1.68 6.64 6.75
CA PRO A 70 -2.26 6.82 8.06
C PRO A 70 -2.97 8.18 8.16
N GLY A 71 -4.15 8.25 8.80
CA GLY A 71 -4.71 9.56 9.15
C GLY A 71 -6.22 9.61 9.31
N THR A 72 -6.78 10.79 9.09
CA THR A 72 -8.24 10.97 8.97
C THR A 72 -8.72 10.44 7.62
N GLU A 73 -10.01 10.20 7.48
CA GLU A 73 -10.56 9.73 6.20
C GLU A 73 -10.27 10.70 5.04
N ALA A 74 -10.39 12.00 5.31
CA ALA A 74 -10.08 13.06 4.34
C ALA A 74 -8.58 13.11 4.00
N GLY A 75 -7.70 13.07 5.01
CA GLY A 75 -6.26 13.12 4.76
C GLY A 75 -5.76 11.91 3.99
N VAL A 76 -6.31 10.72 4.27
CA VAL A 76 -5.98 9.50 3.52
C VAL A 76 -6.46 9.59 2.07
N ALA A 77 -7.64 10.17 1.81
CA ALA A 77 -8.13 10.37 0.44
C ALA A 77 -7.24 11.34 -0.34
N GLU A 78 -6.91 12.49 0.26
CA GLU A 78 -6.03 13.50 -0.33
C GLU A 78 -4.64 12.93 -0.66
N GLN A 79 -4.01 12.23 0.30
CA GLN A 79 -2.71 11.60 0.08
C GLN A 79 -2.75 10.57 -1.06
N ALA A 80 -3.82 9.76 -1.11
CA ALA A 80 -3.96 8.76 -2.15
C ALA A 80 -4.20 9.37 -3.54
N GLU A 81 -4.95 10.48 -3.63
CA GLU A 81 -5.11 11.24 -4.88
C GLU A 81 -3.79 11.81 -5.36
N MET A 82 -2.99 12.41 -4.47
CA MET A 82 -1.67 12.93 -4.80
C MET A 82 -0.72 11.83 -5.31
N VAL A 83 -0.64 10.70 -4.61
CA VAL A 83 0.19 9.55 -5.04
C VAL A 83 -0.32 8.98 -6.36
N SER A 84 -1.64 8.91 -6.56
CA SER A 84 -2.21 8.43 -7.82
C SER A 84 -1.85 9.34 -9.00
N ALA A 85 -1.81 10.66 -8.80
CA ALA A 85 -1.38 11.60 -9.82
C ALA A 85 0.10 11.38 -10.17
N ILE A 86 0.97 11.27 -9.16
CA ILE A 86 2.40 10.99 -9.36
C ILE A 86 2.60 9.64 -10.07
N ALA A 87 1.93 8.58 -9.63
CA ALA A 87 2.06 7.26 -10.24
C ALA A 87 1.66 7.26 -11.72
N ALA A 88 0.64 8.04 -12.10
CA ALA A 88 0.21 8.16 -13.49
C ALA A 88 1.29 8.79 -14.40
N GLU A 89 2.13 9.68 -13.88
CA GLU A 89 3.26 10.28 -14.62
C GLU A 89 4.29 9.23 -15.05
N PHE A 90 4.42 8.14 -14.30
CA PHE A 90 5.36 7.04 -14.55
C PHE A 90 4.65 5.77 -15.07
N GLY A 91 3.43 5.90 -15.62
CA GLY A 91 2.72 4.77 -16.20
C GLY A 91 2.19 3.75 -15.19
N GLY A 92 2.11 4.12 -13.91
CA GLY A 92 1.42 3.34 -12.89
C GLY A 92 -0.06 3.18 -13.27
N THR A 93 -0.53 1.93 -13.34
CA THR A 93 -1.91 1.63 -13.72
C THR A 93 -2.68 1.08 -12.54
N GLY A 94 -3.95 1.44 -12.41
CA GLY A 94 -4.84 0.77 -11.47
C GLY A 94 -4.40 0.88 -10.01
N ALA A 95 -4.06 2.09 -9.54
CA ALA A 95 -3.96 2.42 -8.11
C ALA A 95 -5.34 2.20 -7.46
N SER A 96 -5.70 0.93 -7.26
CA SER A 96 -6.90 0.53 -6.60
C SER A 96 -6.70 0.84 -5.13
N ILE A 97 -7.29 1.94 -4.67
CA ILE A 97 -7.29 2.28 -3.26
C ILE A 97 -8.16 1.24 -2.57
N GLN A 98 -7.52 0.23 -1.99
CA GLN A 98 -8.20 -0.73 -1.14
C GLN A 98 -8.25 -0.15 0.26
N ARG A 99 -9.43 0.36 0.64
CA ARG A 99 -9.69 0.76 2.01
C ARG A 99 -9.71 -0.47 2.91
N TRP A 100 -8.58 -0.79 3.53
CA TRP A 100 -8.54 -1.75 4.62
C TRP A 100 -9.20 -1.12 5.86
N ARG A 101 -10.53 -1.28 5.99
CA ARG A 101 -11.13 -1.27 7.33
C ARG A 101 -10.45 -2.40 8.07
N MET A 102 -9.66 -2.08 9.11
CA MET A 102 -9.03 -3.08 9.99
C MET A 102 -9.96 -4.28 10.11
N ALA A 103 -9.49 -5.42 9.62
CA ALA A 103 -10.20 -6.68 9.75
C ALA A 103 -10.59 -6.79 11.23
N ARG A 104 -11.89 -6.82 11.52
CA ARG A 104 -12.36 -7.43 12.76
C ARG A 104 -12.03 -8.92 12.68
N LYS A 105 -10.77 -9.25 12.90
CA LYS A 105 -10.32 -10.56 13.35
C LYS A 105 -9.21 -10.29 14.34
N VAL A 106 -9.54 -10.50 15.61
CA VAL A 106 -8.56 -10.74 16.65
C VAL A 106 -7.61 -11.80 16.09
N MET A 107 -6.34 -11.48 15.92
CA MET A 107 -5.33 -12.49 15.60
C MET A 107 -5.30 -13.45 16.80
N PRO A 108 -5.66 -14.74 16.63
CA PRO A 108 -5.50 -15.68 17.73
C PRO A 108 -4.01 -15.75 18.10
N PRO A 109 -3.67 -15.91 19.39
CA PRO A 109 -2.28 -15.93 19.84
C PRO A 109 -1.50 -17.03 19.10
N LEU A 110 -0.29 -16.68 18.65
CA LEU A 110 0.63 -17.57 17.92
C LEU A 110 1.29 -18.64 18.82
N HIS A 111 0.76 -18.86 20.02
CA HIS A 111 1.27 -19.80 21.00
C HIS A 111 0.08 -20.47 21.69
N PRO A 112 0.06 -21.82 21.79
CA PRO A 112 -0.92 -22.49 22.62
C PRO A 112 -0.74 -22.03 24.08
N PRO A 113 -1.82 -21.86 24.85
CA PRO A 113 -1.71 -21.56 26.28
C PRO A 113 -0.98 -22.72 26.98
N ALA A 114 -0.11 -22.36 27.93
CA ALA A 114 0.58 -23.30 28.80
C ALA A 114 -0.40 -24.07 29.70
#